data_AF-S3DFS7-F1
#
_entry.id   AF-S3DFS7-F1
#
_cell.length_a   1.000
_cell.length_b   1.000
_cell.length_c   1.000
_cell.angle_alpha   90.00
_cell.angle_beta   90.00
_cell.angle_gamma   90.00
#
_symmetry.space_group_name_H-M   'P 1'
#
loop_
_entity.id
_entity.type
_entity.pdbx_description
1 polymer ?
#
loop_
_entity_poly.entity_id
_entity_poly.type
_entity_poly.pdbx_seq_one_letter_code
_entity_poly.pdbx_strand_id
1 'polypeptide(L)'
;MFGRVAIRATRATRAAGPSKVARAAFTAGAKLRNIEIISEKEVSAVSFDGGEAKSSTLKVGDKGEEDPARVVPLTQEMYKKMTPTMQKGSIMGKVVIVTGGARGLGNYMARACIEAGAKAMIIFDANPDLGVESAAELHHATNSKIPVEFFAIDVRDASAIKNAVAAVVQKYGAPDVLINSAGIADSNIPAEKYDHDMWRRLIDINLTGSFLVSQAVGKAMMESKKAGSIVLVASMSGSIVNYPQEQSCYNASKAGVIQFGKSLAAEWAKYNIRVNCISPGYMDTALNNVPALDKQKAIWKSLTPQQRLGAVNDLNGLAVFLASDSSAFMTGSNVIIDGGYSLY
;
A
#
# COMPACT_ATOMS: atom_id res chain seq x y z
N MET A 1 14.71 -56.90 -40.24
CA MET A 1 15.88 -56.73 -41.14
C MET A 1 16.73 -55.60 -40.60
N PHE A 2 17.95 -55.93 -40.15
CA PHE A 2 19.10 -55.07 -39.75
C PHE A 2 18.85 -53.94 -38.73
N GLY A 3 19.48 -53.84 -37.55
CA GLY A 3 20.62 -54.55 -36.97
C GLY A 3 21.77 -53.60 -36.61
N ARG A 4 22.00 -53.41 -35.29
CA ARG A 4 23.25 -52.98 -34.61
C ARG A 4 23.68 -51.50 -34.83
N VAL A 5 24.34 -50.79 -33.90
CA VAL A 5 25.48 -51.16 -33.05
C VAL A 5 25.48 -50.33 -31.75
N ALA A 6 25.73 -51.00 -30.62
CA ALA A 6 26.15 -50.39 -29.37
C ALA A 6 27.67 -50.15 -29.38
N ILE A 7 28.14 -48.99 -28.92
CA ILE A 7 29.55 -48.78 -28.56
C ILE A 7 29.63 -48.46 -27.08
N ARG A 8 30.19 -49.42 -26.35
CA ARG A 8 30.58 -49.35 -24.95
C ARG A 8 32.03 -48.86 -24.93
N ALA A 9 32.30 -47.72 -24.31
CA ALA A 9 33.66 -47.29 -24.00
C ALA A 9 33.83 -47.21 -22.47
N THR A 10 34.48 -48.22 -21.91
CA THR A 10 35.04 -48.22 -20.56
C THR A 10 36.46 -47.67 -20.61
N ARG A 11 36.77 -46.60 -19.86
CA ARG A 11 38.06 -46.52 -19.14
C ARG A 11 38.16 -45.39 -18.12
N ALA A 12 38.68 -45.82 -16.96
CA ALA A 12 39.63 -45.15 -16.08
C ALA A 12 39.16 -43.96 -15.24
N THR A 13 38.82 -44.32 -14.00
CA THR A 13 39.03 -43.52 -12.79
C THR A 13 40.40 -42.83 -12.78
N ARG A 14 40.40 -41.50 -12.74
CA ARG A 14 41.53 -40.71 -12.23
C ARG A 14 41.04 -39.90 -11.04
N ALA A 15 41.52 -40.27 -9.86
CA ALA A 15 41.44 -39.47 -8.66
C ALA A 15 42.20 -38.16 -8.88
N ALA A 16 41.47 -37.05 -8.93
CA ALA A 16 42.06 -35.72 -8.84
C ALA A 16 42.20 -35.39 -7.35
N GLY A 17 43.44 -35.31 -6.88
CA GLY A 17 43.78 -34.80 -5.54
C GLY A 17 43.30 -33.36 -5.35
N PRO A 18 43.20 -32.89 -4.09
CA PRO A 18 42.58 -31.62 -3.78
C PRO A 18 43.39 -30.47 -4.37
N SER A 19 42.81 -29.76 -5.35
CA SER A 19 43.36 -28.49 -5.82
C SER A 19 43.25 -27.47 -4.69
N LYS A 20 44.39 -27.03 -4.16
CA LYS A 20 44.50 -25.87 -3.27
C LYS A 20 44.09 -24.62 -4.03
N VAL A 21 42.79 -24.31 -4.02
CA VAL A 21 42.28 -22.97 -4.30
C VAL A 21 41.97 -22.34 -2.95
N ALA A 22 42.58 -21.19 -2.72
CA ALA A 22 42.56 -20.47 -1.46
C ALA A 22 41.14 -20.31 -0.92
N ARG A 23 40.92 -20.75 0.33
CA ARG A 23 39.81 -20.27 1.16
C ARG A 23 40.00 -18.77 1.36
N ALA A 24 39.38 -17.97 0.51
CA ALA A 24 39.03 -16.62 0.89
C ALA A 24 37.95 -16.75 1.97
N ALA A 25 38.35 -16.57 3.23
CA ALA A 25 37.40 -16.38 4.32
C ALA A 25 36.52 -15.19 3.93
N PHE A 26 35.25 -15.45 3.64
CA PHE A 26 34.24 -14.40 3.63
C PHE A 26 34.05 -13.97 5.08
N THR A 27 34.89 -13.04 5.52
CA THR A 27 34.65 -12.25 6.71
C THR A 27 33.35 -11.48 6.49
N ALA A 28 32.36 -11.82 7.30
CA ALA A 28 31.15 -11.03 7.48
C ALA A 28 31.55 -9.59 7.80
N GLY A 29 31.36 -8.70 6.83
CA GLY A 29 31.87 -7.34 6.89
C GLY A 29 31.21 -6.44 5.87
N ALA A 30 29.94 -6.67 5.53
CA ALA A 30 29.13 -5.63 4.92
C ALA A 30 28.82 -4.61 6.01
N LYS A 31 29.67 -3.60 6.16
CA LYS A 31 29.37 -2.38 6.90
C LYS A 31 28.01 -1.88 6.42
N LEU A 32 27.01 -1.97 7.29
CA LEU A 32 25.79 -1.18 7.21
C LEU A 32 26.25 0.25 6.93
N ARG A 33 25.98 0.76 5.73
CA ARG A 33 26.20 2.17 5.43
C ARG A 33 25.39 2.96 6.44
N ASN A 34 26.03 3.95 7.07
CA ASN A 34 25.46 4.84 8.07
C ASN A 34 24.01 5.17 7.72
N ILE A 35 23.09 4.53 8.44
CA ILE A 35 21.76 5.08 8.62
C ILE A 35 22.04 6.30 9.49
N GLU A 36 21.98 7.50 8.91
CA GLU A 36 21.86 8.70 9.74
C GLU A 36 20.66 8.46 10.65
N ILE A 37 20.95 8.26 11.93
CA ILE A 37 19.95 8.17 12.98
C ILE A 37 19.37 9.57 13.04
N ILE A 38 18.26 9.77 12.33
CA ILE A 38 17.45 10.95 12.46
C ILE A 38 16.97 10.96 13.92
N SER A 39 17.17 12.08 14.60
CA SER A 39 16.78 12.30 15.99
C SER A 39 15.32 11.87 16.23
N GLU A 40 14.98 11.39 17.43
CA GLU A 40 13.60 11.05 17.82
C GLU A 40 12.58 12.18 17.55
N LYS A 41 13.05 13.41 17.33
CA LYS A 41 12.24 14.60 17.02
C LYS A 41 12.25 15.02 15.56
N GLU A 42 12.74 14.19 14.65
CA GLU A 42 12.95 14.55 13.26
C GLU A 42 12.44 13.47 12.28
N VAL A 43 11.81 13.88 11.18
CA VAL A 43 11.33 12.97 10.12
C VAL A 43 11.82 13.44 8.76
N SER A 44 12.24 12.49 7.92
CA SER A 44 12.52 12.77 6.51
C SER A 44 11.23 13.03 5.75
N ALA A 45 11.11 14.26 5.24
CA ALA A 45 10.10 14.64 4.25
C ALA A 45 10.79 14.97 2.93
N VAL A 46 10.33 14.34 1.86
CA VAL A 46 10.84 14.55 0.51
C VAL A 46 9.75 15.21 -0.33
N SER A 47 10.12 16.30 -1.01
CA SER A 47 9.29 16.94 -2.02
C SER A 47 10.04 17.00 -3.34
N PHE A 48 9.31 17.09 -4.45
CA PHE A 48 9.90 17.25 -5.77
C PHE A 48 9.41 18.55 -6.39
N ASP A 49 10.36 19.38 -6.82
CA ASP A 49 10.10 20.65 -7.50
C ASP A 49 10.94 20.67 -8.78
N GLY A 50 10.30 20.76 -9.95
CA GLY A 50 10.98 20.69 -11.25
C GLY A 50 11.74 19.37 -11.51
N GLY A 51 11.49 18.31 -10.74
CA GLY A 51 12.18 17.02 -10.83
C GLY A 51 13.38 16.85 -9.90
N GLU A 52 13.78 17.88 -9.15
CA GLU A 52 14.83 17.77 -8.13
C GLU A 52 14.24 17.35 -6.78
N ALA A 53 14.88 16.38 -6.11
CA ALA A 53 14.51 15.94 -4.76
C ALA A 53 14.97 16.97 -3.74
N LYS A 54 14.02 17.63 -3.07
CA LYS A 54 14.29 18.45 -1.88
C LYS A 54 14.03 17.59 -0.66
N SER A 55 15.11 17.06 -0.08
CA SER A 55 15.07 16.38 1.22
C SER A 55 15.08 17.41 2.33
N SER A 56 14.11 17.32 3.22
CA SER A 56 14.03 18.16 4.42
C SER A 56 13.87 17.27 5.64
N THR A 57 14.44 17.72 6.74
CA THR A 57 14.24 17.12 8.05
C THR A 57 13.33 18.05 8.83
N LEU A 58 12.14 17.55 9.19
CA LEU A 58 11.12 18.37 9.85
C LEU A 58 11.03 18.00 11.33
N LYS A 59 10.93 19.02 12.18
CA LYS A 59 10.87 18.87 13.64
C LYS A 59 9.46 18.53 14.11
N VAL A 60 9.35 17.48 14.90
CA VAL A 60 8.11 17.03 15.54
C VAL A 60 7.88 17.84 16.82
N GLY A 61 6.69 18.42 17.00
CA GLY A 61 6.32 19.16 18.20
C GLY A 61 6.10 18.27 19.42
N ASP A 62 6.27 18.80 20.64
CA ASP A 62 6.24 18.05 21.92
C ASP A 62 4.83 17.59 22.38
N LYS A 63 3.85 17.38 21.47
CA LYS A 63 2.53 16.90 21.87
C LYS A 63 2.46 15.37 21.84
N GLY A 64 2.61 14.74 22.99
CA GLY A 64 2.27 13.34 23.22
C GLY A 64 1.51 13.19 24.53
N GLU A 65 0.19 13.40 24.50
CA GLU A 65 -0.67 12.67 25.45
C GLU A 65 -0.57 11.18 25.08
N GLU A 66 -0.59 10.28 26.08
CA GLU A 66 -0.59 8.83 25.83
C GLU A 66 -1.80 8.45 24.95
N ASP A 67 -1.53 8.22 23.66
CA ASP A 67 -2.55 7.86 22.68
C ASP A 67 -3.02 6.41 22.91
N PRO A 68 -4.33 6.16 23.14
CA PRO A 68 -4.88 4.82 23.24
C PRO A 68 -4.75 3.96 21.96
N ALA A 69 -4.28 4.52 20.83
CA ALA A 69 -3.99 3.82 19.58
C ALA A 69 -2.50 3.46 19.39
N ARG A 70 -1.79 3.09 20.48
CA ARG A 70 -0.38 2.67 20.44
C ARG A 70 -0.14 1.59 19.38
N VAL A 71 0.50 1.97 18.28
CA VAL A 71 0.97 1.03 17.25
C VAL A 71 2.04 0.14 17.88
N VAL A 72 1.78 -1.17 17.96
CA VAL A 72 2.76 -2.13 18.48
C VAL A 72 3.26 -3.02 17.34
N PRO A 73 4.46 -2.75 16.78
CA PRO A 73 4.98 -3.53 15.68
C PRO A 73 5.21 -5.00 16.06
N LEU A 74 4.83 -5.92 15.18
CA LEU A 74 5.22 -7.32 15.28
C LEU A 74 6.76 -7.42 15.28
N THR A 75 7.31 -8.04 16.31
CA THR A 75 8.77 -8.22 16.42
C THR A 75 9.22 -9.47 15.67
N GLN A 76 10.49 -9.48 15.25
CA GLN A 76 11.11 -10.66 14.63
C GLN A 76 11.11 -11.88 15.55
N GLU A 77 11.20 -11.68 16.87
CA GLU A 77 11.15 -12.75 17.86
C GLU A 77 9.76 -13.38 17.92
N MET A 78 8.71 -12.56 17.99
CA MET A 78 7.32 -13.04 17.98
C MET A 78 7.00 -13.74 16.66
N TYR A 79 7.41 -13.17 15.53
CA TYR A 79 7.23 -13.79 14.21
C TYR A 79 7.86 -15.18 14.13
N LYS A 80 9.06 -15.39 14.67
CA LYS A 80 9.71 -16.70 14.70
C LYS A 80 8.99 -17.73 15.57
N LYS A 81 8.20 -17.28 16.56
CA LYS A 81 7.39 -18.14 17.43
C LYS A 81 5.99 -18.44 16.85
N MET A 82 5.56 -17.71 15.82
CA MET A 82 4.27 -17.95 15.16
C MET A 82 4.26 -19.25 14.36
N THR A 83 3.08 -19.88 14.27
CA THR A 83 2.88 -21.04 13.39
C THR A 83 3.00 -20.64 11.91
N PRO A 84 3.29 -21.59 10.99
CA PRO A 84 3.51 -21.26 9.58
C PRO A 84 2.35 -20.51 8.91
N THR A 85 1.10 -20.84 9.25
CA THR A 85 -0.08 -20.13 8.73
C THR A 85 -0.13 -18.68 9.22
N MET A 86 0.18 -18.44 10.49
CA MET A 86 0.19 -17.08 11.05
C MET A 86 1.35 -16.25 10.50
N GLN A 87 2.49 -16.88 10.21
CA GLN A 87 3.61 -16.21 9.53
C GLN A 87 3.21 -15.73 8.12
N LYS A 88 2.41 -16.50 7.38
CA LYS A 88 1.91 -16.07 6.06
C LYS A 88 0.94 -14.88 6.15
N GLY A 89 0.26 -14.71 7.28
CA GLY A 89 -0.66 -13.60 7.54
C GLY A 89 0.01 -12.29 7.93
N SER A 90 1.33 -12.26 8.11
CA SER A 90 2.08 -11.04 8.39
C SER A 90 2.74 -10.49 7.13
N ILE A 91 3.27 -9.28 7.23
CA ILE A 91 4.10 -8.66 6.19
C ILE A 91 5.52 -8.42 6.70
N MET A 92 5.98 -9.29 7.60
CA MET A 92 7.32 -9.22 8.19
C MET A 92 8.39 -9.05 7.10
N GLY A 93 9.17 -7.97 7.19
CA GLY A 93 10.28 -7.70 6.29
C GLY A 93 9.92 -6.99 4.97
N LYS A 94 8.63 -6.69 4.73
CA LYS A 94 8.13 -6.07 3.49
C LYS A 94 8.23 -4.54 3.52
N VAL A 95 8.59 -3.91 2.40
CA VAL A 95 8.53 -2.46 2.16
C VAL A 95 7.15 -2.11 1.63
N VAL A 96 6.46 -1.17 2.28
CA VAL A 96 5.07 -0.80 1.98
C VAL A 96 4.99 0.65 1.56
N ILE A 97 4.32 0.92 0.44
CA ILE A 97 3.90 2.27 0.03
C ILE A 97 2.40 2.40 0.26
N VAL A 98 1.95 3.49 0.87
CA VAL A 98 0.54 3.86 1.02
C VAL A 98 0.32 5.26 0.43
N THR A 99 -0.59 5.38 -0.55
CA THR A 99 -1.04 6.71 -1.03
C THR A 99 -2.25 7.18 -0.23
N GLY A 100 -2.42 8.49 -0.05
CA GLY A 100 -3.48 9.03 0.82
C GLY A 100 -3.27 8.65 2.28
N GLY A 101 -2.01 8.45 2.69
CA GLY A 101 -1.65 7.90 4.00
C GLY A 101 -1.52 8.94 5.11
N ALA A 102 -1.69 10.24 4.81
CA ALA A 102 -1.58 11.29 5.83
C ALA A 102 -2.74 11.29 6.84
N ARG A 103 -3.90 10.71 6.47
CA ARG A 103 -5.08 10.64 7.35
C ARG A 103 -6.06 9.54 6.93
N GLY A 104 -7.11 9.36 7.73
CA GLY A 104 -8.25 8.52 7.36
C GLY A 104 -7.86 7.07 7.08
N LEU A 105 -8.54 6.42 6.12
CA LEU A 105 -8.38 4.99 5.87
C LEU A 105 -6.94 4.60 5.50
N GLY A 106 -6.26 5.41 4.67
CA GLY A 106 -4.87 5.17 4.29
C GLY A 106 -3.94 5.12 5.50
N ASN A 107 -4.06 6.09 6.41
CA ASN A 107 -3.27 6.13 7.64
C ASN A 107 -3.51 4.91 8.54
N TYR A 108 -4.77 4.50 8.74
CA TYR A 108 -5.08 3.34 9.58
C TYR A 108 -4.59 2.02 8.97
N MET A 109 -4.64 1.88 7.64
CA MET A 109 -4.02 0.74 6.95
C MET A 109 -2.49 0.77 7.04
N ALA A 110 -1.85 1.95 7.04
CA ALA A 110 -0.42 2.09 7.29
C ALA A 110 -0.05 1.63 8.71
N ARG A 111 -0.83 2.03 9.74
CA ARG A 111 -0.68 1.51 11.11
C ARG A 111 -0.75 -0.01 11.15
N ALA A 112 -1.78 -0.59 10.53
CA ALA A 112 -1.95 -2.04 10.48
C ALA A 112 -0.78 -2.76 9.81
N CYS A 113 -0.20 -2.17 8.75
CA CYS A 113 0.98 -2.70 8.09
C CYS A 113 2.22 -2.68 9.01
N ILE A 114 2.41 -1.59 9.77
CA ILE A 114 3.47 -1.50 10.78
C ILE A 114 3.27 -2.57 11.87
N GLU A 115 2.06 -2.70 12.40
CA GLU A 115 1.70 -3.74 13.38
C GLU A 115 1.95 -5.15 12.83
N ALA A 116 1.75 -5.35 11.54
CA ALA A 116 1.98 -6.63 10.85
C ALA A 116 3.44 -6.88 10.44
N GLY A 117 4.39 -5.99 10.80
CA GLY A 117 5.83 -6.20 10.64
C GLY A 117 6.46 -5.58 9.39
N ALA A 118 5.86 -4.53 8.83
CA ALA A 118 6.48 -3.77 7.74
C ALA A 118 7.92 -3.36 8.10
N LYS A 119 8.86 -3.59 7.18
CA LYS A 119 10.26 -3.20 7.30
C LYS A 119 10.45 -1.69 7.13
N ALA A 120 9.67 -1.09 6.26
CA ALA A 120 9.64 0.35 6.01
C ALA A 120 8.24 0.75 5.56
N MET A 121 7.77 1.90 6.02
CA MET A 121 6.48 2.48 5.65
C MET A 121 6.70 3.79 4.90
N ILE A 122 6.18 3.87 3.68
CA ILE A 122 6.30 5.07 2.84
C ILE A 122 4.91 5.65 2.62
N ILE A 123 4.74 6.91 2.96
CA ILE A 123 3.48 7.65 2.84
C ILE A 123 3.60 8.62 1.66
N PHE A 124 2.73 8.45 0.68
CA PHE A 124 2.55 9.42 -0.40
C PHE A 124 1.24 10.19 -0.13
N ASP A 125 1.32 11.51 -0.01
CA ASP A 125 0.13 12.36 0.16
C ASP A 125 0.38 13.75 -0.42
N ALA A 126 -0.68 14.41 -0.88
CA ALA A 126 -0.60 15.75 -1.44
C ALA A 126 -0.54 16.84 -0.37
N ASN A 127 -0.97 16.54 0.87
CA ASN A 127 -0.94 17.49 1.97
C ASN A 127 0.37 17.36 2.77
N PRO A 128 1.31 18.32 2.68
CA PRO A 128 2.60 18.23 3.35
C PRO A 128 2.46 18.27 4.87
N ASP A 129 1.64 19.16 5.42
CA ASP A 129 1.54 19.36 6.87
C ASP A 129 1.00 18.09 7.56
N LEU A 130 -0.11 17.55 7.05
CA LEU A 130 -0.70 16.32 7.59
C LEU A 130 0.20 15.10 7.35
N GLY A 131 0.87 15.05 6.20
CA GLY A 131 1.77 13.94 5.86
C GLY A 131 2.97 13.84 6.80
N VAL A 132 3.53 15.00 7.15
CA VAL A 132 4.67 15.11 8.08
C VAL A 132 4.25 14.73 9.49
N GLU A 133 3.13 15.28 9.98
CA GLU A 133 2.58 14.95 11.28
C GLU A 133 2.31 13.44 11.40
N SER A 134 1.63 12.87 10.40
CA SER A 134 1.34 11.44 10.34
C SER A 134 2.60 10.57 10.32
N ALA A 135 3.61 10.93 9.52
CA ALA A 135 4.83 10.12 9.43
C ALA A 135 5.62 10.17 10.75
N ALA A 136 5.66 11.33 11.40
CA ALA A 136 6.26 11.53 12.72
C ALA A 136 5.59 10.68 13.79
N GLU A 137 4.27 10.76 13.86
CA GLU A 137 3.50 10.01 14.84
C GLU A 137 3.72 8.51 14.70
N LEU A 138 3.67 7.98 13.46
CA LEU A 138 3.90 6.56 13.18
C LEU A 138 5.35 6.14 13.46
N HIS A 139 6.32 6.97 13.11
CA HIS A 139 7.73 6.68 13.41
C HIS A 139 7.96 6.59 14.91
N HIS A 140 7.46 7.57 15.67
CA HIS A 140 7.55 7.60 17.12
C HIS A 140 6.82 6.41 17.76
N ALA A 141 5.63 6.05 17.28
CA ALA A 141 4.88 4.90 17.77
C ALA A 141 5.65 3.57 17.62
N THR A 142 6.57 3.47 16.65
CA THR A 142 7.46 2.30 16.49
C THR A 142 8.68 2.32 17.42
N ASN A 143 8.79 3.30 18.33
CA ASN A 143 10.02 3.67 19.04
C ASN A 143 11.17 3.96 18.07
N SER A 144 10.86 4.58 16.93
CA SER A 144 11.82 4.93 15.87
C SER A 144 12.58 3.75 15.25
N LYS A 145 12.08 2.51 15.43
CA LYS A 145 12.74 1.28 14.93
C LYS A 145 12.37 0.93 13.50
N ILE A 146 11.19 1.37 13.04
CA ILE A 146 10.73 1.15 11.67
C ILE A 146 10.82 2.50 10.95
N PRO A 147 11.61 2.60 9.86
CA PRO A 147 11.62 3.79 9.04
C PRO A 147 10.22 4.12 8.52
N VAL A 148 9.76 5.34 8.77
CA VAL A 148 8.55 5.91 8.18
C VAL A 148 8.96 7.17 7.42
N GLU A 149 8.65 7.23 6.13
CA GLU A 149 9.00 8.36 5.28
C GLU A 149 7.77 8.96 4.63
N PHE A 150 7.78 10.28 4.49
CA PHE A 150 6.75 11.01 3.80
C PHE A 150 7.28 11.62 2.49
N PHE A 151 6.49 11.45 1.43
CA PHE A 151 6.69 12.12 0.15
C PHE A 151 5.46 12.97 -0.17
N ALA A 152 5.67 14.27 -0.34
CA ALA A 152 4.64 15.20 -0.78
C ALA A 152 4.37 14.99 -2.27
N ILE A 153 3.34 14.20 -2.60
CA ILE A 153 3.04 13.73 -3.95
C ILE A 153 1.56 13.95 -4.26
N ASP A 154 1.31 14.74 -5.30
CA ASP A 154 0.03 14.69 -6.01
C ASP A 154 0.01 13.47 -6.93
N VAL A 155 -0.98 12.60 -6.77
CA VAL A 155 -1.10 11.37 -7.57
C VAL A 155 -1.36 11.62 -9.06
N ARG A 156 -1.61 12.88 -9.46
CA ARG A 156 -1.73 13.30 -10.86
C ARG A 156 -0.38 13.59 -11.51
N ASP A 157 0.68 13.81 -10.72
CA ASP A 157 2.01 14.14 -11.23
C ASP A 157 2.84 12.87 -11.46
N ALA A 158 2.82 12.38 -12.71
CA ALA A 158 3.59 11.22 -13.13
C ALA A 158 5.11 11.35 -12.90
N SER A 159 5.66 12.56 -12.99
CA SER A 159 7.09 12.81 -12.81
C SER A 159 7.47 12.72 -11.33
N ALA A 160 6.70 13.39 -10.46
CA ALA A 160 6.90 13.32 -9.01
C ALA A 160 6.77 11.88 -8.49
N ILE A 161 5.75 11.14 -8.95
CA ILE A 161 5.56 9.72 -8.61
C ILE A 161 6.76 8.89 -9.02
N LYS A 162 7.23 9.03 -10.27
CA LYS A 162 8.39 8.28 -10.78
C LYS A 162 9.63 8.55 -9.93
N ASN A 163 9.90 9.80 -9.59
CA ASN A 163 11.07 10.17 -8.81
C ASN A 163 10.96 9.69 -7.35
N ALA A 164 9.79 9.78 -6.74
CA ALA A 164 9.53 9.25 -5.40
C ALA A 164 9.75 7.73 -5.35
N VAL A 165 9.19 6.98 -6.30
CA VAL A 165 9.38 5.52 -6.37
C VAL A 165 10.86 5.19 -6.59
N ALA A 166 11.59 5.94 -7.42
CA ALA A 166 13.02 5.74 -7.62
C ALA A 166 13.83 5.97 -6.33
N ALA A 167 13.49 7.00 -5.55
CA ALA A 167 14.11 7.26 -4.25
C ALA A 167 13.85 6.13 -3.24
N VAL A 168 12.60 5.63 -3.19
CA VAL A 168 12.24 4.46 -2.36
C VAL A 168 13.05 3.23 -2.78
N VAL A 169 13.14 2.95 -4.09
CA VAL A 169 13.93 1.82 -4.62
C VAL A 169 15.40 1.94 -4.26
N GLN A 170 15.98 3.13 -4.37
CA GLN A 170 17.37 3.38 -4.03
C GLN A 170 17.66 3.11 -2.55
N LYS A 171 16.75 3.50 -1.65
CA LYS A 171 16.96 3.41 -0.20
C LYS A 171 16.56 2.05 0.39
N TYR A 172 15.46 1.48 -0.07
CA TYR A 172 14.82 0.30 0.53
C TYR A 172 14.76 -0.93 -0.39
N GLY A 173 15.09 -0.76 -1.67
CA GLY A 173 14.80 -1.73 -2.73
C GLY A 173 13.38 -1.59 -3.27
N ALA A 174 13.02 -2.38 -4.29
CA ALA A 174 11.66 -2.35 -4.83
C ALA A 174 10.61 -2.63 -3.73
N PRO A 175 9.50 -1.89 -3.71
CA PRO A 175 8.43 -2.10 -2.74
C PRO A 175 7.83 -3.50 -2.91
N ASP A 176 7.39 -4.09 -1.80
CA ASP A 176 6.68 -5.38 -1.78
C ASP A 176 5.16 -5.16 -1.90
N VAL A 177 4.67 -4.06 -1.34
CA VAL A 177 3.24 -3.76 -1.22
C VAL A 177 2.98 -2.32 -1.62
N LEU A 178 1.92 -2.11 -2.40
CA LEU A 178 1.29 -0.81 -2.60
C LEU A 178 -0.16 -0.87 -2.10
N ILE A 179 -0.52 -0.02 -1.15
CA ILE A 179 -1.91 0.29 -0.82
C ILE A 179 -2.24 1.64 -1.45
N ASN A 180 -2.96 1.61 -2.57
CA ASN A 180 -3.31 2.80 -3.33
C ASN A 180 -4.66 3.34 -2.81
N SER A 181 -4.60 4.26 -1.84
CA SER A 181 -5.77 4.78 -1.12
C SER A 181 -6.07 6.25 -1.37
N ALA A 182 -5.23 6.98 -2.10
CA ALA A 182 -5.49 8.36 -2.47
C ALA A 182 -6.81 8.46 -3.27
N GLY A 183 -7.64 9.43 -2.89
CA GLY A 183 -8.91 9.64 -3.55
C GLY A 183 -9.72 10.76 -2.90
N ILE A 184 -10.67 11.25 -3.66
CA ILE A 184 -11.64 12.26 -3.23
C ILE A 184 -13.06 11.79 -3.55
N ALA A 185 -14.04 12.37 -2.86
CA ALA A 185 -15.44 12.15 -3.12
C ALA A 185 -16.15 13.51 -3.14
N ASP A 186 -16.72 13.84 -4.30
CA ASP A 186 -17.70 14.90 -4.41
C ASP A 186 -19.09 14.25 -4.28
N SER A 187 -19.99 14.87 -3.53
CA SER A 187 -21.28 14.30 -3.13
C SER A 187 -22.35 15.38 -3.02
N ASN A 188 -23.61 15.00 -3.16
CA ASN A 188 -24.78 15.90 -3.22
C ASN A 188 -24.73 16.85 -4.43
N ILE A 189 -24.26 16.35 -5.57
CA ILE A 189 -24.21 17.09 -6.83
C ILE A 189 -25.01 16.30 -7.89
N PRO A 190 -26.22 16.76 -8.25
CA PRO A 190 -27.01 16.17 -9.32
C PRO A 190 -26.24 16.17 -10.65
N ALA A 191 -26.45 15.13 -11.46
CA ALA A 191 -25.65 14.89 -12.66
C ALA A 191 -25.76 16.06 -13.67
N GLU A 192 -26.94 16.66 -13.80
CA GLU A 192 -27.19 17.80 -14.70
C GLU A 192 -26.59 19.13 -14.22
N LYS A 193 -26.06 19.18 -13.00
CA LYS A 193 -25.39 20.35 -12.40
C LYS A 193 -23.90 20.12 -12.14
N TYR A 194 -23.37 18.97 -12.53
CA TYR A 194 -22.00 18.61 -12.22
C TYR A 194 -21.03 19.39 -13.12
N ASP A 195 -20.16 20.18 -12.50
CA ASP A 195 -19.16 20.97 -13.22
C ASP A 195 -18.12 20.09 -13.93
N HIS A 196 -17.77 20.43 -15.17
CA HIS A 196 -16.87 19.63 -16.00
C HIS A 196 -15.43 19.59 -15.45
N ASP A 197 -14.95 20.66 -14.81
CA ASP A 197 -13.61 20.68 -14.21
C ASP A 197 -13.57 19.87 -12.92
N MET A 198 -14.62 19.94 -12.11
CA MET A 198 -14.79 19.05 -10.96
C MET A 198 -14.81 17.58 -11.39
N TRP A 199 -15.53 17.25 -12.47
CA TRP A 199 -15.59 15.89 -13.02
C TRP A 199 -14.20 15.42 -13.43
N ARG A 200 -13.49 16.21 -14.25
CA ARG A 200 -12.14 15.87 -14.72
C ARG A 200 -11.18 15.70 -13.55
N ARG A 201 -11.21 16.60 -12.57
CA ARG A 201 -10.38 16.52 -11.37
C ARG A 201 -10.63 15.23 -10.58
N LEU A 202 -11.89 14.85 -10.38
CA LEU A 202 -12.22 13.64 -9.63
C LEU A 202 -11.75 12.38 -10.35
N ILE A 203 -11.99 12.28 -11.66
CA ILE A 203 -11.49 11.16 -12.47
C ILE A 203 -9.97 11.12 -12.46
N ASP A 204 -9.32 12.27 -12.59
CA ASP A 204 -7.86 12.36 -12.64
C ASP A 204 -7.21 11.94 -11.32
N ILE A 205 -7.79 12.30 -10.18
CA ILE A 205 -7.30 11.85 -8.86
C ILE A 205 -7.62 10.36 -8.64
N ASN A 206 -8.89 9.97 -8.78
CA ASN A 206 -9.32 8.65 -8.33
C ASN A 206 -8.89 7.52 -9.28
N LEU A 207 -8.96 7.75 -10.60
CA LEU A 207 -8.72 6.73 -11.61
C LEU A 207 -7.35 6.91 -12.27
N THR A 208 -7.07 8.08 -12.85
CA THR A 208 -5.76 8.33 -13.50
C THR A 208 -4.63 8.24 -12.47
N GLY A 209 -4.79 8.83 -11.29
CA GLY A 209 -3.80 8.77 -10.22
C GLY A 209 -3.58 7.34 -9.70
N SER A 210 -4.65 6.56 -9.57
CA SER A 210 -4.54 5.13 -9.27
C SER A 210 -3.69 4.40 -10.31
N PHE A 211 -3.89 4.71 -11.59
CA PHE A 211 -3.10 4.16 -12.69
C PHE A 211 -1.63 4.56 -12.63
N LEU A 212 -1.33 5.86 -12.49
CA LEU A 212 0.04 6.38 -12.51
C LEU A 212 0.89 5.78 -11.39
N VAL A 213 0.37 5.74 -10.15
CA VAL A 213 1.09 5.15 -9.03
C VAL A 213 1.26 3.64 -9.21
N SER A 214 0.21 2.93 -9.62
CA SER A 214 0.28 1.48 -9.84
C SER A 214 1.29 1.13 -10.93
N GLN A 215 1.33 1.92 -12.02
CA GLN A 215 2.28 1.74 -13.11
C GLN A 215 3.73 1.93 -12.64
N ALA A 216 4.01 3.01 -11.90
CA ALA A 216 5.36 3.29 -11.40
C ALA A 216 5.86 2.20 -10.44
N VAL A 217 5.02 1.81 -9.48
CA VAL A 217 5.36 0.76 -8.50
C VAL A 217 5.45 -0.61 -9.16
N GLY A 218 4.48 -0.97 -10.01
CA GLY A 218 4.48 -2.23 -10.75
C GLY A 218 5.72 -2.37 -11.64
N LYS A 219 6.14 -1.29 -12.31
CA LYS A 219 7.38 -1.27 -13.10
C LYS A 219 8.61 -1.53 -12.22
N ALA A 220 8.71 -0.88 -11.06
CA ALA A 220 9.82 -1.12 -10.13
C ALA A 220 9.88 -2.58 -9.63
N MET A 221 8.72 -3.19 -9.35
CA MET A 221 8.61 -4.61 -9.00
C MET A 221 9.09 -5.52 -10.15
N MET A 222 8.62 -5.28 -11.38
CA MET A 222 8.98 -6.06 -12.57
C MET A 222 10.48 -5.96 -12.89
N GLU A 223 11.05 -4.76 -12.90
CA GLU A 223 12.47 -4.52 -13.18
C GLU A 223 13.37 -5.22 -12.16
N SER A 224 12.94 -5.25 -10.89
CA SER A 224 13.63 -5.94 -9.81
C SER A 224 13.34 -7.44 -9.75
N LYS A 225 12.49 -7.97 -10.65
CA LYS A 225 11.97 -9.34 -10.64
C LYS A 225 11.40 -9.75 -9.27
N LYS A 226 10.79 -8.78 -8.59
CA LYS A 226 10.25 -8.94 -7.25
C LYS A 226 8.75 -9.18 -7.33
N ALA A 227 8.28 -10.25 -6.71
CA ALA A 227 6.85 -10.48 -6.52
C ALA A 227 6.25 -9.35 -5.67
N GLY A 228 4.97 -9.04 -5.88
CA GLY A 228 4.35 -7.90 -5.21
C GLY A 228 2.85 -8.04 -5.00
N SER A 229 2.31 -7.21 -4.10
CA SER A 229 0.87 -7.07 -3.90
C SER A 229 0.45 -5.61 -4.02
N ILE A 230 -0.52 -5.34 -4.90
CA ILE A 230 -1.14 -4.04 -5.06
C ILE A 230 -2.58 -4.14 -4.59
N VAL A 231 -2.95 -3.27 -3.66
CA VAL A 231 -4.27 -3.16 -3.08
C VAL A 231 -4.84 -1.80 -3.47
N LEU A 232 -5.88 -1.79 -4.29
CA LEU A 232 -6.57 -0.57 -4.70
C LEU A 232 -7.75 -0.31 -3.77
N VAL A 233 -7.85 0.89 -3.19
CA VAL A 233 -9.03 1.27 -2.40
C VAL A 233 -10.08 1.85 -3.33
N ALA A 234 -10.99 0.99 -3.75
CA ALA A 234 -12.16 1.32 -4.53
C ALA A 234 -13.30 1.84 -3.62
N SER A 235 -14.52 1.35 -3.79
CA SER A 235 -15.70 1.64 -2.94
C SER A 235 -16.86 0.75 -3.36
N MET A 236 -17.79 0.45 -2.43
CA MET A 236 -19.09 -0.13 -2.79
C MET A 236 -19.81 0.71 -3.87
N SER A 237 -19.54 2.02 -3.90
CA SER A 237 -20.08 2.97 -4.88
C SER A 237 -19.65 2.67 -6.33
N GLY A 238 -18.63 1.83 -6.53
CA GLY A 238 -18.29 1.30 -7.85
C GLY A 238 -19.10 0.07 -8.28
N SER A 239 -19.94 -0.46 -7.39
CA SER A 239 -20.79 -1.64 -7.61
C SER A 239 -22.29 -1.33 -7.50
N ILE A 240 -22.66 -0.21 -6.88
CA ILE A 240 -24.04 0.22 -6.64
C ILE A 240 -24.16 1.74 -6.84
N VAL A 241 -25.39 2.25 -6.77
CA VAL A 241 -25.66 3.69 -6.69
C VAL A 241 -26.07 4.05 -5.27
N ASN A 242 -25.29 4.91 -4.62
CA ASN A 242 -25.56 5.37 -3.27
C ASN A 242 -26.85 6.19 -3.17
N TYR A 243 -27.49 6.14 -2.00
CA TYR A 243 -28.66 6.93 -1.65
C TYR A 243 -28.50 7.51 -0.22
N PRO A 244 -28.93 8.76 0.05
CA PRO A 244 -29.72 9.65 -0.82
C PRO A 244 -28.91 10.60 -1.73
N GLN A 245 -27.59 10.68 -1.56
CA GLN A 245 -26.77 11.65 -2.27
C GLN A 245 -26.56 11.33 -3.76
N GLU A 246 -26.60 12.35 -4.61
CA GLU A 246 -26.13 12.27 -5.97
C GLU A 246 -24.61 12.42 -6.05
N GLN A 247 -23.94 11.46 -6.70
CA GLN A 247 -22.47 11.41 -6.79
C GLN A 247 -21.99 10.57 -7.98
N SER A 248 -22.63 10.73 -9.15
CA SER A 248 -22.40 9.89 -10.34
C SER A 248 -20.93 9.83 -10.78
N CYS A 249 -20.19 10.94 -10.70
CA CYS A 249 -18.76 10.99 -11.03
C CYS A 249 -17.93 10.11 -10.10
N TYR A 250 -18.21 10.16 -8.79
CA TYR A 250 -17.51 9.33 -7.80
C TYR A 250 -17.77 7.85 -8.06
N ASN A 251 -19.04 7.47 -8.26
CA ASN A 251 -19.44 6.11 -8.56
C ASN A 251 -18.72 5.59 -9.83
N ALA A 252 -18.74 6.37 -10.91
CA ALA A 252 -18.06 6.05 -12.16
C ALA A 252 -16.54 5.87 -11.96
N SER A 253 -15.90 6.76 -11.20
CA SER A 253 -14.46 6.66 -10.89
C SER A 253 -14.12 5.36 -10.16
N LYS A 254 -14.93 4.96 -9.17
CA LYS A 254 -14.67 3.77 -8.35
C LYS A 254 -15.02 2.48 -9.09
N ALA A 255 -16.01 2.49 -9.98
CA ALA A 255 -16.26 1.40 -10.92
C ALA A 255 -15.05 1.22 -11.87
N GLY A 256 -14.51 2.33 -12.38
CA GLY A 256 -13.28 2.36 -13.17
C GLY A 256 -12.10 1.72 -12.43
N VAL A 257 -11.88 2.07 -11.15
CA VAL A 257 -10.81 1.49 -10.33
C VAL A 257 -10.98 -0.03 -10.15
N ILE A 258 -12.20 -0.52 -9.94
CA ILE A 258 -12.48 -1.96 -9.81
C ILE A 258 -12.08 -2.71 -11.10
N GLN A 259 -12.53 -2.21 -12.26
CA GLN A 259 -12.24 -2.87 -13.54
C GLN A 259 -10.76 -2.71 -13.94
N PHE A 260 -10.16 -1.58 -13.61
CA PHE A 260 -8.73 -1.33 -13.76
C PHE A 260 -7.91 -2.35 -12.95
N GLY A 261 -8.25 -2.58 -11.68
CA GLY A 261 -7.60 -3.57 -10.82
C GLY A 261 -7.65 -4.99 -11.40
N LYS A 262 -8.80 -5.40 -11.95
CA LYS A 262 -8.94 -6.69 -12.65
C LYS A 262 -8.05 -6.80 -13.88
N SER A 263 -7.94 -5.71 -14.65
CA SER A 263 -7.11 -5.67 -15.86
C SER A 263 -5.63 -5.82 -15.50
N LEU A 264 -5.14 -5.05 -14.53
CA LEU A 264 -3.77 -5.19 -14.04
C LEU A 264 -3.49 -6.57 -13.45
N ALA A 265 -4.43 -7.14 -12.70
CA ALA A 265 -4.29 -8.48 -12.16
C ALA A 265 -4.02 -9.52 -13.25
N ALA A 266 -4.77 -9.46 -14.36
CA ALA A 266 -4.59 -10.36 -15.50
C ALA A 266 -3.26 -10.11 -16.22
N GLU A 267 -2.91 -8.84 -16.47
CA GLU A 267 -1.69 -8.46 -17.19
C GLU A 267 -0.42 -8.79 -16.41
N TRP A 268 -0.44 -8.64 -15.08
CA TRP A 268 0.75 -8.69 -14.23
C TRP A 268 0.91 -9.99 -13.44
N ALA A 269 -0.06 -10.91 -13.51
CA ALA A 269 0.06 -12.25 -12.91
C ALA A 269 1.34 -12.98 -13.37
N LYS A 270 1.74 -12.82 -14.65
CA LYS A 270 2.98 -13.40 -15.20
C LYS A 270 4.28 -12.89 -14.55
N TYR A 271 4.21 -11.79 -13.80
CA TYR A 271 5.32 -11.23 -13.04
C TYR A 271 5.26 -11.55 -11.54
N ASN A 272 4.33 -12.43 -11.11
CA ASN A 272 4.03 -12.69 -9.69
C ASN A 272 3.59 -11.43 -8.93
N ILE A 273 2.90 -10.52 -9.61
CA ILE A 273 2.29 -9.33 -9.00
C ILE A 273 0.79 -9.58 -8.92
N ARG A 274 0.24 -9.48 -7.71
CA ARG A 274 -1.19 -9.59 -7.45
C ARG A 274 -1.80 -8.20 -7.37
N VAL A 275 -3.00 -8.03 -7.91
CA VAL A 275 -3.75 -6.77 -7.80
C VAL A 275 -5.16 -7.08 -7.33
N ASN A 276 -5.57 -6.55 -6.18
CA ASN A 276 -6.91 -6.73 -5.62
C ASN A 276 -7.49 -5.39 -5.19
N CYS A 277 -8.81 -5.30 -5.09
CA CYS A 277 -9.51 -4.11 -4.61
C CYS A 277 -10.13 -4.35 -3.24
N ILE A 278 -10.09 -3.33 -2.38
CA ILE A 278 -10.97 -3.20 -1.22
C ILE A 278 -12.05 -2.20 -1.62
N SER A 279 -13.32 -2.56 -1.43
CA SER A 279 -14.48 -1.70 -1.67
C SER A 279 -15.24 -1.44 -0.37
N PRO A 280 -14.84 -0.42 0.41
CA PRO A 280 -15.53 -0.06 1.64
C PRO A 280 -16.93 0.49 1.38
N GLY A 281 -17.81 0.30 2.36
CA GLY A 281 -19.06 1.02 2.47
C GLY A 281 -18.90 2.40 3.10
N TYR A 282 -19.92 2.84 3.85
CA TYR A 282 -19.83 4.08 4.60
C TYR A 282 -18.94 3.92 5.83
N MET A 283 -17.84 4.67 5.86
CA MET A 283 -16.84 4.63 6.93
C MET A 283 -16.90 5.89 7.78
N ASP A 284 -16.75 5.76 9.10
CA ASP A 284 -16.73 6.86 10.05
C ASP A 284 -15.36 7.54 10.07
N THR A 285 -15.09 8.32 9.02
CA THR A 285 -13.85 9.09 8.86
C THR A 285 -14.07 10.54 9.27
N ALA A 286 -12.99 11.29 9.50
CA ALA A 286 -13.05 12.74 9.74
C ALA A 286 -13.82 13.50 8.64
N LEU A 287 -13.78 13.03 7.38
CA LEU A 287 -14.54 13.63 6.28
C LEU A 287 -16.06 13.51 6.47
N ASN A 288 -16.50 12.39 7.06
CA ASN A 288 -17.91 12.16 7.32
C ASN A 288 -18.34 12.73 8.68
N ASN A 289 -17.41 13.03 9.59
CA ASN A 289 -17.72 13.51 10.94
C ASN A 289 -18.05 15.03 10.99
N VAL A 290 -19.02 15.47 10.19
CA VAL A 290 -19.52 16.84 10.18
C VAL A 290 -21.04 16.89 10.43
N PRO A 291 -21.58 17.89 11.16
CA PRO A 291 -23.00 17.95 11.51
C PRO A 291 -23.94 17.97 10.29
N ALA A 292 -23.47 18.52 9.17
CA ALA A 292 -24.23 18.59 7.92
C ALA A 292 -24.65 17.20 7.39
N LEU A 293 -23.95 16.14 7.77
CA LEU A 293 -24.19 14.78 7.29
C LEU A 293 -25.05 13.94 8.25
N ASP A 294 -25.43 14.43 9.42
CA ASP A 294 -26.07 13.58 10.45
C ASP A 294 -27.39 12.93 9.99
N LYS A 295 -28.21 13.68 9.24
CA LYS A 295 -29.44 13.15 8.62
C LYS A 295 -29.13 12.06 7.58
N GLN A 296 -28.09 12.27 6.77
CA GLN A 296 -27.68 11.28 5.76
C GLN A 296 -27.09 10.03 6.43
N LYS A 297 -26.28 10.19 7.47
CA LYS A 297 -25.76 9.07 8.27
C LYS A 297 -26.86 8.22 8.87
N ALA A 298 -27.97 8.83 9.32
CA ALA A 298 -29.11 8.08 9.84
C ALA A 298 -29.70 7.16 8.76
N ILE A 299 -29.84 7.67 7.54
CA ILE A 299 -30.30 6.89 6.37
C ILE A 299 -29.28 5.81 6.00
N TRP A 300 -27.99 6.15 5.94
CA TRP A 300 -26.94 5.18 5.63
C TRP A 300 -26.93 4.02 6.62
N LYS A 301 -27.04 4.33 7.93
CA LYS A 301 -27.11 3.31 8.99
C LYS A 301 -28.38 2.46 8.87
N SER A 302 -29.54 3.07 8.63
CA SER A 302 -30.79 2.31 8.52
C SER A 302 -30.81 1.35 7.32
N LEU A 303 -30.14 1.72 6.23
CA LEU A 303 -29.97 0.88 5.03
C LEU A 303 -28.81 -0.13 5.14
N THR A 304 -27.95 -0.03 6.15
CA THR A 304 -26.87 -0.98 6.38
C THR A 304 -27.35 -2.12 7.29
N PRO A 305 -27.31 -3.41 6.91
CA PRO A 305 -27.72 -4.52 7.77
C PRO A 305 -27.04 -4.56 9.15
N GLN A 306 -25.75 -4.20 9.24
CA GLN A 306 -25.05 -4.07 10.53
C GLN A 306 -25.44 -2.82 11.36
N GLN A 307 -26.32 -1.95 10.85
CA GLN A 307 -26.90 -0.79 11.54
C GLN A 307 -25.87 0.21 12.09
N ARG A 308 -24.72 0.31 11.43
CA ARG A 308 -23.62 1.21 11.80
C ARG A 308 -22.84 1.65 10.57
N LEU A 309 -22.02 2.69 10.74
CA LEU A 309 -20.93 2.96 9.81
C LEU A 309 -19.76 2.03 10.16
N GLY A 310 -18.94 1.71 9.15
CA GLY A 310 -17.67 1.03 9.37
C GLY A 310 -16.71 1.92 10.15
N ALA A 311 -16.02 1.38 11.15
CA ALA A 311 -14.95 2.10 11.82
C ALA A 311 -13.71 2.13 10.90
N VAL A 312 -12.88 3.16 10.99
CA VAL A 312 -11.68 3.29 10.14
C VAL A 312 -10.73 2.08 10.22
N ASN A 313 -10.69 1.40 11.37
CA ASN A 313 -9.88 0.21 11.59
C ASN A 313 -10.55 -1.11 11.12
N ASP A 314 -11.81 -1.11 10.69
CA ASP A 314 -12.47 -2.31 10.13
C ASP A 314 -11.77 -2.81 8.85
N LEU A 315 -11.00 -1.96 8.16
CA LEU A 315 -10.26 -2.32 6.95
C LEU A 315 -8.88 -2.94 7.23
N ASN A 316 -8.34 -2.77 8.44
CA ASN A 316 -6.95 -3.07 8.77
C ASN A 316 -6.59 -4.53 8.49
N GLY A 317 -7.41 -5.46 8.99
CA GLY A 317 -7.18 -6.89 8.80
C GLY A 317 -7.22 -7.31 7.33
N LEU A 318 -8.15 -6.74 6.55
CA LEU A 318 -8.26 -7.03 5.12
C LEU A 318 -7.07 -6.46 4.33
N ALA A 319 -6.62 -5.25 4.65
CA ALA A 319 -5.45 -4.64 4.04
C ALA A 319 -4.19 -5.50 4.25
N VAL A 320 -3.94 -5.95 5.49
CA VAL A 320 -2.83 -6.84 5.81
C VAL A 320 -2.98 -8.21 5.14
N PHE A 321 -4.19 -8.77 5.10
CA PHE A 321 -4.45 -10.04 4.41
C PHE A 321 -4.11 -9.95 2.92
N LEU A 322 -4.55 -8.89 2.22
CA LEU A 322 -4.26 -8.71 0.80
C LEU A 322 -2.78 -8.39 0.54
N ALA A 323 -2.11 -7.70 1.45
CA ALA A 323 -0.67 -7.39 1.40
C ALA A 323 0.25 -8.62 1.69
N SER A 324 -0.24 -9.57 2.48
CA SER A 324 0.52 -10.73 2.95
C SER A 324 0.43 -11.94 2.02
N ASP A 325 1.15 -13.01 2.38
CA ASP A 325 1.19 -14.25 1.59
C ASP A 325 -0.02 -15.15 1.87
N SER A 326 -0.87 -14.79 2.83
CA SER A 326 -2.18 -15.43 3.05
C SER A 326 -3.13 -15.27 1.86
N SER A 327 -2.91 -14.27 1.01
CA SER A 327 -3.67 -14.06 -0.23
C SER A 327 -2.87 -14.41 -1.49
N ALA A 328 -1.85 -15.27 -1.39
CA ALA A 328 -0.93 -15.57 -2.50
C ALA A 328 -1.61 -16.12 -3.78
N PHE A 329 -2.80 -16.71 -3.68
CA PHE A 329 -3.58 -17.18 -4.83
C PHE A 329 -4.74 -16.26 -5.22
N MET A 330 -4.89 -15.11 -4.56
CA MET A 330 -5.92 -14.11 -4.86
C MET A 330 -5.35 -12.97 -5.70
N THR A 331 -5.87 -12.79 -6.90
CA THR A 331 -5.62 -11.64 -7.78
C THR A 331 -6.88 -11.35 -8.61
N GLY A 332 -7.16 -10.09 -8.87
CA GLY A 332 -8.36 -9.61 -9.59
C GLY A 332 -9.63 -9.58 -8.75
N SER A 333 -9.56 -9.85 -7.45
CA SER A 333 -10.74 -9.83 -6.57
C SER A 333 -11.13 -8.39 -6.21
N ASN A 334 -12.43 -8.12 -6.19
CA ASN A 334 -13.00 -6.95 -5.51
C ASN A 334 -13.65 -7.41 -4.20
N VAL A 335 -13.08 -7.02 -3.07
CA VAL A 335 -13.59 -7.42 -1.76
C VAL A 335 -14.42 -6.28 -1.18
N ILE A 336 -15.74 -6.45 -1.16
CA ILE A 336 -16.68 -5.48 -0.58
C ILE A 336 -16.72 -5.66 0.95
N ILE A 337 -16.62 -4.55 1.69
CA ILE A 337 -16.69 -4.50 3.14
C ILE A 337 -17.55 -3.29 3.56
N ASP A 338 -18.86 -3.47 3.57
CA ASP A 338 -19.84 -2.39 3.63
C ASP A 338 -20.94 -2.61 4.69
N GLY A 339 -20.72 -3.52 5.63
CA GLY A 339 -21.73 -3.88 6.63
C GLY A 339 -22.98 -4.55 6.04
N GLY A 340 -22.89 -5.06 4.80
CA GLY A 340 -23.97 -5.70 4.07
C GLY A 340 -24.81 -4.74 3.23
N TYR A 341 -24.41 -3.46 3.08
CA TYR A 341 -25.21 -2.43 2.41
C TYR A 341 -25.59 -2.84 0.98
N SER A 342 -24.67 -3.41 0.21
CA SER A 342 -24.90 -3.81 -1.18
C SER A 342 -25.70 -5.11 -1.39
N LEU A 343 -26.21 -5.74 -0.31
CA LEU A 343 -26.98 -6.98 -0.41
C LEU A 343 -28.45 -6.75 -0.80
N TYR A 344 -28.98 -5.53 -0.68
CA TYR A 344 -30.36 -5.16 -1.00
C TYR A 344 -30.41 -3.86 -1.80
#